data_AF-A0A921EJZ3-F1
#
_entry.id   AF-A0A921EJZ3-F1
#
_cell.length_a   1.000
_cell.length_b   1.000
_cell.length_c   1.000
_cell.angle_alpha   90.00
_cell.angle_beta   90.00
_cell.angle_gamma   90.00
#
_symmetry.space_group_name_H-M   'P 1'
#
loop_
_entity.id
_entity.type
_entity.pdbx_description
1 polymer ?
#
loop_
_entity_poly.entity_id
_entity_poly.type
_entity_poly.pdbx_seq_one_letter_code
_entity_poly.pdbx_strand_id
1 'polypeptide(L)'
;MEERKVLKRLGFKEDENLGEVKQLRNYSIEYIEGNNNNYFKLTDNKKPAKIIEDFSSHNQIILPVCHYEYGRVIITGWRGCLRKGMGEYIHKNVRHDESWINKRKKEKESKSKLLDTLMCEVLSKNYTQKLSNKYEIDAGHVFGMFTDSTSYIGDILGSNQNVNNINIYPQVKEANEIFNTERKSQLDFENEARDNKPCYYEAEAICKEWTDIVPIGTRIRIIDIQNSKELHHVFIPNCKYPKSKKGKDSDSGSKDTVDKENSTSEPNISAEQYRAFFKEGDLNKLTPINK
;
A
#
# COMPACT_ATOMS: atom_id res chain seq x y z
N MET A 1 -5.65 -3.42 -17.13
CA MET A 1 -4.59 -4.45 -17.03
C MET A 1 -5.27 -5.59 -16.35
N GLU A 2 -5.30 -6.74 -17.01
CA GLU A 2 -6.06 -7.90 -16.56
C GLU A 2 -5.62 -8.36 -15.18
N GLU A 3 -6.57 -8.91 -14.41
CA GLU A 3 -6.35 -9.43 -13.06
C GLU A 3 -5.13 -10.36 -12.98
N ARG A 4 -5.05 -11.34 -13.90
CA ARG A 4 -3.95 -12.31 -13.93
C ARG A 4 -2.57 -11.64 -14.05
N LYS A 5 -2.47 -10.52 -14.76
CA LYS A 5 -1.23 -9.76 -14.88
C LYS A 5 -0.90 -9.02 -13.60
N VAL A 6 -1.90 -8.49 -12.90
CA VAL A 6 -1.72 -7.91 -11.56
C VAL A 6 -1.23 -8.98 -10.58
N LEU A 7 -1.91 -10.13 -10.51
CA LEU A 7 -1.53 -11.24 -9.65
C LEU A 7 -0.10 -11.72 -9.93
N LYS A 8 0.28 -11.87 -11.21
CA LYS A 8 1.67 -12.17 -11.59
C LYS A 8 2.66 -11.13 -11.02
N ARG A 9 2.33 -9.84 -11.10
CA ARG A 9 3.17 -8.75 -10.55
C ARG A 9 3.21 -8.70 -9.03
N LEU A 10 2.25 -9.34 -8.36
CA LEU A 10 2.25 -9.57 -6.92
C LEU A 10 2.97 -10.89 -6.54
N GLY A 11 3.52 -11.62 -7.50
CA GLY A 11 4.25 -12.87 -7.28
C GLY A 11 3.36 -14.09 -7.09
N PHE A 12 2.16 -14.08 -7.67
CA PHE A 12 1.26 -15.24 -7.75
C PHE A 12 1.55 -16.07 -9.00
N LYS A 13 1.49 -17.40 -8.84
CA LYS A 13 1.51 -18.34 -9.97
C LYS A 13 0.16 -18.36 -10.67
N GLU A 14 0.08 -19.03 -11.82
CA GLU A 14 -1.11 -18.99 -12.68
C GLU A 14 -2.37 -19.58 -12.05
N ASP A 15 -2.20 -20.50 -11.10
CA ASP A 15 -3.24 -21.21 -10.37
C ASP A 15 -3.58 -20.56 -9.01
N GLU A 16 -2.78 -19.60 -8.56
CA GLU A 16 -2.98 -18.93 -7.27
C GLU A 16 -3.85 -17.67 -7.44
N ASN A 17 -4.63 -17.36 -6.41
CA ASN A 17 -5.47 -16.16 -6.37
C ASN A 17 -5.37 -15.39 -5.05
N LEU A 18 -5.84 -14.15 -5.05
CA LEU A 18 -5.74 -13.25 -3.88
C LEU A 18 -6.49 -13.79 -2.63
N GLY A 19 -7.51 -14.62 -2.83
CA GLY A 19 -8.29 -15.24 -1.74
C GLY A 19 -7.50 -16.25 -0.89
N GLU A 20 -6.36 -16.74 -1.39
CA GLU A 20 -5.47 -17.62 -0.63
C GLU A 20 -4.66 -16.88 0.45
N VAL A 21 -4.58 -15.54 0.35
CA VAL A 21 -3.88 -14.72 1.33
C VAL A 21 -4.65 -14.73 2.65
N LYS A 22 -3.98 -15.11 3.74
CA LYS A 22 -4.63 -15.30 5.05
C LYS A 22 -5.39 -14.07 5.55
N GLN A 23 -4.89 -12.86 5.27
CA GLN A 23 -5.54 -11.59 5.62
C GLN A 23 -6.82 -11.32 4.81
N LEU A 24 -6.93 -11.90 3.61
CA LEU A 24 -8.01 -11.62 2.68
C LEU A 24 -9.02 -12.77 2.52
N ARG A 25 -8.71 -13.97 3.04
CA ARG A 25 -9.52 -15.20 2.89
C ARG A 25 -11.00 -15.13 3.30
N ASN A 26 -11.37 -14.13 4.11
CA ASN A 26 -12.73 -13.95 4.61
C ASN A 26 -13.54 -12.94 3.78
N TYR A 27 -12.96 -12.40 2.71
CA TYR A 27 -13.63 -11.48 1.80
C TYR A 27 -14.03 -12.19 0.52
N SER A 28 -15.16 -11.79 -0.05
CA SER A 28 -15.37 -11.96 -1.48
C SER A 28 -14.58 -10.87 -2.20
N ILE A 29 -13.86 -11.27 -3.24
CA ILE A 29 -12.88 -10.43 -3.92
C ILE A 29 -13.29 -10.30 -5.39
N GLU A 30 -13.41 -9.08 -5.88
CA GLU A 30 -13.76 -8.77 -7.25
C GLU A 30 -12.71 -7.80 -7.82
N TYR A 31 -12.03 -8.17 -8.90
CA TYR A 31 -11.11 -7.25 -9.56
C TYR A 31 -11.89 -6.23 -10.41
N ILE A 32 -11.74 -4.95 -10.10
CA ILE A 32 -12.40 -3.87 -10.82
C ILE A 32 -11.46 -3.39 -11.93
N GLU A 33 -11.62 -3.97 -13.12
CA GLU A 33 -10.93 -3.55 -14.33
C GLU A 33 -11.73 -2.48 -15.09
N GLY A 34 -11.06 -1.43 -15.57
CA GLY A 34 -11.68 -0.45 -16.48
C GLY A 34 -10.84 0.81 -16.67
N ASN A 35 -11.35 1.74 -17.48
CA ASN A 35 -10.77 3.09 -17.58
C ASN A 35 -10.75 3.70 -16.18
N ASN A 36 -9.57 3.84 -15.60
CA ASN A 36 -9.34 4.46 -14.30
C ASN A 36 -9.45 3.55 -13.08
N ASN A 37 -9.65 2.23 -13.24
CA ASN A 37 -9.74 1.30 -12.11
C ASN A 37 -8.75 0.13 -12.23
N ASN A 38 -8.14 -0.24 -11.11
CA ASN A 38 -7.06 -1.23 -11.03
C ASN A 38 -6.88 -1.79 -9.60
N TYR A 39 -7.97 -1.90 -8.86
CA TYR A 39 -7.98 -2.39 -7.47
C TYR A 39 -8.94 -3.56 -7.34
N PHE A 40 -8.85 -4.26 -6.23
CA PHE A 40 -9.78 -5.32 -5.88
C PHE A 40 -10.80 -4.77 -4.90
N LYS A 41 -12.09 -4.87 -5.25
CA LYS A 41 -13.17 -4.61 -4.32
C LYS A 41 -13.32 -5.80 -3.39
N LEU A 42 -13.51 -5.52 -2.11
CA LEU A 42 -13.67 -6.51 -1.06
C LEU A 42 -15.07 -6.38 -0.46
N THR A 43 -15.71 -7.51 -0.18
CA THR A 43 -16.98 -7.55 0.55
C THR A 43 -16.94 -8.60 1.66
N ASP A 44 -17.54 -8.30 2.80
CA ASP A 44 -17.76 -9.24 3.90
C ASP A 44 -19.20 -9.18 4.40
N ASN A 45 -19.54 -10.09 5.32
CA ASN A 45 -20.84 -10.13 5.96
C ASN A 45 -20.95 -9.18 7.18
N LYS A 46 -19.95 -8.31 7.42
CA LYS A 46 -19.95 -7.44 8.59
C LYS A 46 -20.79 -6.21 8.31
N LYS A 47 -21.67 -5.88 9.26
CA LYS A 47 -22.48 -4.67 9.18
C LYS A 47 -21.62 -3.45 9.54
N PRO A 48 -21.56 -2.40 8.71
CA PRO A 48 -20.73 -1.23 8.99
C PRO A 48 -21.06 -0.55 10.33
N ALA A 49 -22.34 -0.47 10.69
CA ALA A 49 -22.79 0.03 11.99
C ALA A 49 -22.16 -0.73 13.17
N LYS A 50 -22.02 -2.06 13.05
CA LYS A 50 -21.44 -2.90 14.10
C LYS A 50 -19.94 -2.67 14.25
N ILE A 51 -19.24 -2.45 13.13
CA ILE A 51 -17.81 -2.11 13.14
C ILE A 51 -17.56 -0.79 13.87
N ILE A 52 -18.39 0.23 13.60
CA ILE A 52 -18.31 1.53 14.27
C ILE A 52 -18.62 1.40 15.76
N GLU A 53 -19.66 0.65 16.13
CA GLU A 53 -20.03 0.38 17.52
C GLU A 53 -18.89 -0.31 18.28
N ASP A 54 -18.36 -1.40 17.72
CA ASP A 54 -17.27 -2.18 18.32
C ASP A 54 -15.98 -1.36 18.42
N PHE A 55 -15.69 -0.48 17.46
CA PHE A 55 -14.56 0.46 17.60
C PHE A 55 -14.80 1.44 18.76
N SER A 56 -15.99 2.05 18.79
CA SER A 56 -16.34 3.11 19.75
C SER A 56 -16.32 2.62 21.19
N SER A 57 -16.59 1.33 21.44
CA SER A 57 -16.54 0.75 22.79
C SER A 57 -15.16 0.76 23.44
N HIS A 58 -14.08 0.96 22.66
CA HIS A 58 -12.72 0.97 23.18
C HIS A 58 -12.30 2.33 23.76
N ASN A 59 -13.08 3.40 23.51
CA ASN A 59 -12.76 4.76 23.93
C ASN A 59 -11.34 5.23 23.53
N GLN A 60 -10.85 4.79 22.37
CA GLN A 60 -9.58 5.21 21.78
C GLN A 60 -9.80 5.98 20.47
N ILE A 61 -8.85 6.84 20.11
CA ILE A 61 -8.89 7.58 18.83
C ILE A 61 -8.50 6.64 17.67
N ILE A 62 -7.55 5.74 17.93
CA ILE A 62 -6.98 4.80 16.97
C ILE A 62 -6.74 3.49 17.68
N LEU A 63 -6.94 2.39 16.96
CA LEU A 63 -6.55 1.06 17.41
C LEU A 63 -5.66 0.39 16.34
N PRO A 64 -4.72 -0.47 16.74
CA PRO A 64 -3.99 -1.27 15.78
C PRO A 64 -4.90 -2.32 15.12
N VAL A 65 -4.60 -2.64 13.86
CA VAL A 65 -5.04 -3.87 13.21
C VAL A 65 -3.98 -4.91 13.50
N CYS A 66 -4.38 -5.95 14.25
CA CYS A 66 -3.47 -6.99 14.72
C CYS A 66 -3.76 -8.30 13.99
N HIS A 67 -2.70 -8.93 13.52
CA HIS A 67 -2.73 -10.31 13.06
C HIS A 67 -2.00 -11.24 14.02
N TYR A 68 -2.52 -12.46 14.18
CA TYR A 68 -1.97 -13.48 15.06
C TYR A 68 -1.35 -14.61 14.24
N GLU A 69 -0.03 -14.77 14.36
CA GLU A 69 0.72 -15.83 13.69
C GLU A 69 1.80 -16.41 14.62
N TYR A 70 1.91 -17.74 14.70
CA TYR A 70 2.94 -18.44 15.48
C TYR A 70 3.10 -17.93 16.93
N GLY A 71 1.99 -17.60 17.60
CA GLY A 71 1.99 -17.08 18.97
C GLY A 71 2.48 -15.63 19.10
N ARG A 72 2.63 -14.89 17.99
CA ARG A 72 3.02 -13.47 17.97
C ARG A 72 1.86 -12.60 17.49
N VAL A 73 1.74 -11.43 18.09
CA VAL A 73 0.86 -10.35 17.63
C VAL A 73 1.67 -9.43 16.72
N ILE A 74 1.22 -9.28 15.48
CA ILE A 74 1.86 -8.43 14.48
C ILE A 74 0.88 -7.29 14.17
N ILE A 75 1.33 -6.04 14.28
CA ILE A 75 0.55 -4.89 13.86
C ILE A 75 0.74 -4.75 12.35
N THR A 76 -0.32 -4.96 11.58
CA THR A 76 -0.33 -4.87 10.11
C THR A 76 -0.97 -3.57 9.63
N GLY A 77 -1.57 -2.79 10.52
CA GLY A 77 -2.23 -1.55 10.15
C GLY A 77 -2.90 -0.86 11.32
N TRP A 78 -3.78 0.07 11.00
CA TRP A 78 -4.44 0.95 11.97
C TRP A 78 -5.87 1.28 11.54
N ARG A 79 -6.71 1.56 12.53
CA ARG A 79 -8.10 1.99 12.36
C ARG A 79 -8.46 3.12 13.29
N GLY A 80 -9.28 4.04 12.82
CA GLY A 80 -9.77 5.16 13.61
C GLY A 80 -11.11 5.71 13.12
N CYS A 81 -11.88 6.30 14.04
CA CYS A 81 -13.02 7.15 13.71
C CYS A 81 -12.52 8.59 13.54
N LEU A 82 -12.22 8.98 12.31
CA LEU A 82 -11.69 10.29 11.95
C LEU A 82 -12.80 11.35 12.00
N ARG A 83 -12.49 12.53 12.54
CA ARG A 83 -13.41 13.66 12.63
C ARG A 83 -12.90 14.86 11.81
N LYS A 84 -13.81 15.74 11.39
CA LYS A 84 -13.43 17.05 10.84
C LYS A 84 -12.72 17.85 11.93
N GLY A 85 -11.60 18.49 11.58
CA GLY A 85 -10.84 19.31 12.53
C GLY A 85 -10.16 18.53 13.65
N MET A 86 -9.93 17.21 13.49
CA MET A 86 -8.90 16.54 14.28
C MET A 86 -7.58 17.27 14.00
N GLY A 87 -7.13 18.07 14.96
CA GLY A 87 -5.80 18.66 14.93
C GLY A 87 -4.74 17.59 15.15
N GLU A 88 -3.49 17.93 14.84
CA GLU A 88 -2.35 17.05 15.08
C GLU A 88 -2.29 16.66 16.57
N TYR A 89 -2.21 15.37 16.83
CA TYR A 89 -2.09 14.86 18.18
C TYR A 89 -0.77 15.30 18.82
N ILE A 90 -0.85 15.96 19.99
CA ILE A 90 0.33 16.40 20.74
C ILE A 90 0.94 15.20 21.46
N HIS A 91 2.13 14.82 21.01
CA HIS A 91 2.92 13.68 21.51
C HIS A 91 3.25 13.79 23.01
N LYS A 92 3.15 12.69 23.77
CA LYS A 92 3.50 12.66 25.21
C LYS A 92 5.01 12.65 25.50
N ASN A 93 5.84 13.11 24.57
CA ASN A 93 7.32 13.05 24.65
C ASN A 93 7.91 11.66 25.03
N VAL A 94 7.29 10.56 24.60
CA VAL A 94 7.86 9.22 24.77
C VAL A 94 9.12 9.07 23.91
N ARG A 95 10.23 8.61 24.51
CA ARG A 95 11.46 8.34 23.75
C ARG A 95 11.33 6.99 23.04
N HIS A 96 11.30 7.01 21.71
CA HIS A 96 11.23 5.78 20.90
C HIS A 96 12.61 5.22 20.59
N ASP A 97 12.66 3.90 20.48
CA ASP A 97 13.75 3.18 19.85
C ASP A 97 14.02 3.74 18.45
N GLU A 98 15.29 3.83 18.12
CA GLU A 98 15.70 4.23 16.78
C GLU A 98 15.14 3.24 15.75
N SER A 99 14.58 3.76 14.64
CA SER A 99 14.08 2.93 13.55
C SER A 99 15.17 1.99 13.06
N TRP A 100 14.79 0.79 12.59
CA TRP A 100 15.79 -0.16 12.07
C TRP A 100 16.56 0.43 10.89
N ILE A 101 15.91 1.31 10.12
CA ILE A 101 16.47 2.05 8.99
C ILE A 101 17.61 2.96 9.47
N ASN A 102 17.39 3.73 10.54
CA ASN A 102 18.41 4.61 11.09
C ASN A 102 19.53 3.82 11.78
N LYS A 103 19.23 2.72 12.48
CA LYS A 103 20.23 1.81 13.04
C LYS A 103 21.15 1.27 11.92
N ARG A 104 20.57 0.75 10.83
CA ARG A 104 21.34 0.23 9.67
C ARG A 104 22.11 1.30 8.92
N LYS A 105 21.58 2.52 8.79
CA LYS A 105 22.29 3.66 8.18
C LYS A 105 23.62 3.96 8.89
N LYS A 106 23.66 3.81 10.21
CA LYS A 106 24.86 4.06 11.03
C LYS A 106 25.93 2.97 10.90
N GLU A 107 25.56 1.76 10.48
CA GLU A 107 26.48 0.61 10.39
C GLU A 107 27.47 0.67 9.20
N LYS A 108 27.44 1.74 8.37
CA LYS A 108 28.32 2.03 7.21
C LYS A 108 28.45 0.90 6.17
N GLU A 109 27.88 1.16 4.99
CA GLU A 109 28.20 0.75 3.59
C GLU A 109 28.58 -0.70 3.20
N SER A 110 29.08 -1.59 4.08
CA SER A 110 29.55 -2.90 3.60
C SER A 110 28.45 -3.99 3.53
N LYS A 111 27.26 -3.77 4.11
CA LYS A 111 26.20 -4.80 4.19
C LYS A 111 24.74 -4.32 4.06
N SER A 112 24.46 -3.04 3.81
CA SER A 112 23.06 -2.60 3.70
C SER A 112 22.43 -3.20 2.44
N LYS A 113 21.30 -3.90 2.58
CA LYS A 113 20.57 -4.43 1.44
C LYS A 113 20.09 -3.25 0.58
N LEU A 114 19.96 -3.45 -0.74
CA LEU A 114 19.55 -2.42 -1.68
C LEU A 114 18.20 -1.77 -1.30
N LEU A 115 17.28 -2.54 -0.72
CA LEU A 115 16.01 -2.04 -0.19
C LEU A 115 16.19 -1.12 1.02
N ASP A 116 17.13 -1.40 1.92
CA ASP A 116 17.41 -0.56 3.08
C ASP A 116 17.96 0.80 2.64
N THR A 117 18.85 0.80 1.64
CA THR A 117 19.39 2.02 1.02
C THR A 117 18.29 2.84 0.37
N LEU A 118 17.39 2.19 -0.37
CA LEU A 118 16.22 2.83 -0.97
C LEU A 118 15.30 3.44 0.11
N MET A 119 15.02 2.72 1.19
CA MET A 119 14.18 3.23 2.28
C MET A 119 14.85 4.34 3.08
N CYS A 120 16.18 4.30 3.24
CA CYS A 120 16.94 5.44 3.76
C CYS A 120 16.80 6.66 2.85
N GLU A 121 16.81 6.46 1.52
CA GLU A 121 16.66 7.53 0.54
C GLU A 121 15.30 8.19 0.62
N VAL A 122 14.22 7.40 0.53
CA VAL A 122 12.85 7.94 0.51
C VAL A 122 12.43 8.59 1.83
N LEU A 123 13.03 8.20 2.96
CA LEU A 123 12.73 8.78 4.27
C LEU A 123 13.64 9.96 4.65
N SER A 124 14.72 10.22 3.92
CA SER A 124 15.72 11.24 4.26
C SER A 124 15.84 12.29 3.17
N LYS A 125 15.45 13.54 3.48
CA LYS A 125 15.57 14.70 2.58
C LYS A 125 16.99 14.95 2.02
N ASN A 126 18.02 14.45 2.69
CA ASN A 126 19.44 14.68 2.34
C ASN A 126 20.13 13.49 1.64
N TYR A 127 19.40 12.49 1.14
CA TYR A 127 20.01 11.35 0.47
C TYR A 127 20.18 11.63 -1.03
N THR A 128 21.39 11.42 -1.55
CA THR A 128 21.81 11.86 -2.90
C THR A 128 21.73 10.78 -3.98
N GLN A 129 21.48 9.52 -3.60
CA GLN A 129 21.27 8.46 -4.58
C GLN A 129 19.89 8.64 -5.24
N LYS A 130 19.73 8.10 -6.45
CA LYS A 130 18.49 8.21 -7.26
C LYS A 130 17.78 6.85 -7.38
N LEU A 131 17.88 5.99 -6.35
CA LEU A 131 17.30 4.64 -6.39
C LEU A 131 15.77 4.69 -6.40
N SER A 132 15.17 5.64 -5.68
CA SER A 132 13.71 5.89 -5.66
C SER A 132 13.17 6.16 -7.06
N ASN A 133 13.85 6.99 -7.83
CA ASN A 133 13.49 7.28 -9.22
C ASN A 133 13.72 6.07 -10.14
N LYS A 134 14.79 5.30 -9.93
CA LYS A 134 15.08 4.10 -10.72
C LYS A 134 13.99 3.04 -10.54
N TYR A 135 13.60 2.78 -9.28
CA TYR A 135 12.64 1.72 -8.95
C TYR A 135 11.21 2.22 -8.87
N GLU A 136 10.96 3.54 -8.93
CA GLU A 136 9.65 4.19 -8.77
C GLU A 136 8.95 3.70 -7.49
N ILE A 137 9.64 3.83 -6.35
CA ILE A 137 9.16 3.42 -5.03
C ILE A 137 9.22 4.63 -4.09
N ASP A 138 8.18 4.80 -3.29
CA ASP A 138 7.99 5.81 -2.26
C ASP A 138 7.93 5.18 -0.85
N ALA A 139 7.94 6.04 0.17
CA ALA A 139 7.62 5.72 1.56
C ALA A 139 6.08 5.65 1.74
N GLY A 140 5.49 4.49 1.44
CA GLY A 140 4.05 4.27 1.57
C GLY A 140 3.61 4.20 3.02
N HIS A 141 2.76 5.13 3.44
CA HIS A 141 2.19 5.14 4.79
C HIS A 141 0.97 4.22 4.83
N VAL A 142 0.91 3.23 5.71
CA VAL A 142 -0.27 2.35 5.84
C VAL A 142 -1.47 3.15 6.31
N PHE A 143 -1.33 3.82 7.45
CA PHE A 143 -2.29 4.82 7.91
C PHE A 143 -1.85 6.19 7.40
N GLY A 144 -2.54 6.68 6.37
CA GLY A 144 -2.15 7.86 5.61
C GLY A 144 -1.93 9.10 6.48
N MET A 145 -1.01 9.96 6.06
CA MET A 145 -0.64 11.17 6.80
C MET A 145 -1.82 12.14 7.01
N PHE A 146 -2.84 12.10 6.15
CA PHE A 146 -4.07 12.92 6.25
C PHE A 146 -4.90 12.69 7.53
N THR A 147 -4.55 11.67 8.29
CA THR A 147 -5.16 11.33 9.57
C THR A 147 -4.56 12.13 10.73
N ASP A 148 -3.43 12.82 10.54
CA ASP A 148 -2.70 13.61 11.55
C ASP A 148 -2.43 12.82 12.85
N SER A 149 -2.21 11.51 12.68
CA SER A 149 -2.29 10.50 13.74
C SER A 149 -0.96 9.79 14.02
N THR A 150 0.08 10.05 13.25
CA THR A 150 1.40 9.39 13.36
C THR A 150 1.99 9.51 14.76
N SER A 151 1.87 10.69 15.39
CA SER A 151 2.33 10.91 16.77
C SER A 151 1.58 10.06 17.79
N TYR A 152 0.28 9.86 17.59
CA TYR A 152 -0.54 9.01 18.47
C TYR A 152 -0.18 7.52 18.31
N ILE A 153 0.12 7.09 17.09
CA ILE A 153 0.66 5.75 16.82
C ILE A 153 1.97 5.55 17.61
N GLY A 154 2.88 6.53 17.60
CA GLY A 154 4.09 6.51 18.41
C GLY A 154 3.78 6.25 19.89
N ASP A 155 2.87 7.04 20.46
CA ASP A 155 2.48 6.88 21.87
C ASP A 155 1.84 5.51 22.19
N ILE A 156 1.05 4.91 21.29
CA ILE A 156 0.51 3.54 21.46
C ILE A 156 1.64 2.51 21.50
N LEU A 157 2.62 2.66 20.63
CA LEU A 157 3.74 1.73 20.48
C LEU A 157 4.72 1.78 21.66
N GLY A 158 4.73 2.90 22.39
CA GLY A 158 5.66 3.14 23.48
C GLY A 158 7.11 3.20 23.00
N SER A 159 8.06 3.03 23.92
CA SER A 159 9.49 3.19 23.63
C SER A 159 10.09 2.07 22.76
N ASN A 160 9.47 0.90 22.71
CA ASN A 160 10.10 -0.31 22.17
C ASN A 160 9.96 -0.46 20.65
N GLN A 161 9.15 0.38 20.02
CA GLN A 161 8.82 0.30 18.60
C GLN A 161 8.86 1.70 17.98
N ASN A 162 9.29 1.75 16.72
CA ASN A 162 9.35 2.99 15.95
C ASN A 162 8.18 3.01 14.96
N VAL A 163 7.44 4.13 14.90
CA VAL A 163 6.28 4.27 14.01
C VAL A 163 6.62 4.00 12.54
N ASN A 164 7.81 4.40 12.07
CA ASN A 164 8.21 4.16 10.68
C ASN A 164 8.39 2.67 10.36
N ASN A 165 8.64 1.82 11.36
CA ASN A 165 8.80 0.39 11.15
C ASN A 165 7.46 -0.33 10.97
N ILE A 166 6.35 0.30 11.37
CA ILE A 166 5.03 -0.33 11.47
C ILE A 166 4.01 0.37 10.57
N ASN A 167 4.17 1.68 10.35
CA ASN A 167 3.28 2.49 9.53
C ASN A 167 3.84 2.82 8.15
N ILE A 168 5.10 2.47 7.83
CA ILE A 168 5.69 2.78 6.52
C ILE A 168 6.29 1.52 5.91
N TYR A 169 6.07 1.31 4.61
CA TYR A 169 6.71 0.27 3.83
C TYR A 169 7.10 0.76 2.43
N PRO A 170 7.99 0.04 1.70
CA PRO A 170 8.31 0.36 0.32
C PRO A 170 7.10 0.15 -0.59
N GLN A 171 6.51 1.23 -1.09
CA GLN A 171 5.34 1.18 -1.95
C GLN A 171 5.68 1.71 -3.33
N VAL A 172 5.27 1.00 -4.38
CA VAL A 172 5.38 1.49 -5.76
C VAL A 172 4.67 2.84 -5.85
N LYS A 173 5.32 3.82 -6.47
CA LYS A 173 4.81 5.19 -6.59
C LYS A 173 3.42 5.27 -7.19
N GLU A 174 3.14 4.40 -8.18
CA GLU A 174 1.82 4.26 -8.77
C GLU A 174 0.76 3.64 -7.83
N ALA A 175 1.16 2.82 -6.86
CA ALA A 175 0.23 2.36 -5.84
C ALA A 175 0.00 3.43 -4.76
N ASN A 176 0.99 4.29 -4.51
CA ASN A 176 0.97 5.34 -3.49
C ASN A 176 0.22 6.62 -3.93
N GLU A 177 0.69 7.30 -4.98
CA GLU A 177 0.33 8.70 -5.31
C GLU A 177 0.12 8.96 -6.82
N ILE A 178 -0.75 8.22 -7.52
CA ILE A 178 -0.93 8.53 -8.96
C ILE A 178 -1.55 9.93 -9.13
N PHE A 179 -0.82 10.80 -9.83
CA PHE A 179 -1.23 12.15 -10.23
C PHE A 179 -1.96 12.21 -11.57
N ASN A 180 -2.14 11.07 -12.27
CA ASN A 180 -2.88 11.01 -13.54
C ASN A 180 -4.27 10.37 -13.34
N THR A 181 -5.26 10.85 -14.07
CA THR A 181 -6.66 10.46 -13.89
C THR A 181 -6.97 9.04 -14.35
N GLU A 182 -5.98 8.24 -14.76
CA GLU A 182 -6.19 7.00 -15.50
C GLU A 182 -6.17 5.73 -14.64
N ARG A 183 -5.96 5.86 -13.32
CA ARG A 183 -5.90 4.74 -12.34
C ARG A 183 -6.21 5.22 -10.92
N LYS A 184 -6.68 4.32 -10.07
CA LYS A 184 -6.85 4.56 -8.63
C LYS A 184 -5.64 4.06 -7.86
N SER A 185 -5.11 4.95 -7.02
CA SER A 185 -4.04 4.72 -6.07
C SER A 185 -4.56 4.77 -4.63
N GLN A 186 -3.69 4.50 -3.66
CA GLN A 186 -4.01 4.70 -2.26
C GLN A 186 -4.45 6.15 -1.98
N LEU A 187 -3.75 7.15 -2.53
CA LEU A 187 -4.09 8.56 -2.36
C LEU A 187 -5.53 8.89 -2.79
N ASP A 188 -6.08 8.25 -3.83
CA ASP A 188 -7.45 8.47 -4.26
C ASP A 188 -8.46 8.11 -3.16
N PHE A 189 -8.29 6.94 -2.55
CA PHE A 189 -9.16 6.49 -1.46
C PHE A 189 -8.92 7.27 -0.17
N GLU A 190 -7.70 7.73 0.07
CA GLU A 190 -7.40 8.64 1.20
C GLU A 190 -8.04 10.02 1.03
N ASN A 191 -8.10 10.55 -0.20
CA ASN A 191 -8.83 11.77 -0.50
C ASN A 191 -10.33 11.57 -0.28
N GLU A 192 -10.90 10.46 -0.74
CA GLU A 192 -12.30 10.11 -0.45
C GLU A 192 -12.57 10.02 1.05
N ALA A 193 -11.68 9.39 1.83
CA ALA A 193 -11.80 9.34 3.29
C ALA A 193 -11.74 10.75 3.91
N ARG A 194 -10.84 11.61 3.43
CA ARG A 194 -10.68 12.99 3.90
C ARG A 194 -11.95 13.82 3.65
N ASP A 195 -12.50 13.73 2.45
CA ASP A 195 -13.65 14.51 2.01
C ASP A 195 -14.94 14.04 2.70
N ASN A 196 -15.03 12.75 3.04
CA ASN A 196 -16.16 12.15 3.73
C ASN A 196 -16.02 12.08 5.26
N LYS A 197 -15.08 12.82 5.88
CA LYS A 197 -15.04 12.95 7.36
C LYS A 197 -16.36 13.57 7.86
N PRO A 198 -16.96 13.12 8.99
CA PRO A 198 -16.46 12.08 9.89
C PRO A 198 -16.67 10.66 9.33
N CYS A 199 -15.62 9.86 9.34
CA CYS A 199 -15.63 8.52 8.78
C CYS A 199 -14.81 7.56 9.63
N TYR A 200 -15.16 6.28 9.59
CA TYR A 200 -14.30 5.21 10.04
C TYR A 200 -13.33 4.91 8.89
N TYR A 201 -12.04 4.90 9.20
CA TYR A 201 -10.98 4.59 8.25
C TYR A 201 -10.10 3.50 8.85
N GLU A 202 -9.91 2.41 8.12
CA GLU A 202 -9.02 1.31 8.48
C GLU A 202 -8.14 0.97 7.30
N ALA A 203 -6.83 0.93 7.52
CA ALA A 203 -5.85 0.58 6.52
C ALA A 203 -4.92 -0.50 7.05
N GLU A 204 -4.65 -1.51 6.22
CA GLU A 204 -3.84 -2.67 6.57
C GLU A 204 -2.88 -3.02 5.43
N ALA A 205 -1.60 -3.19 5.75
CA ALA A 205 -0.61 -3.77 4.88
C ALA A 205 -0.84 -5.27 4.73
N ILE A 206 -0.99 -5.74 3.50
CA ILE A 206 -1.25 -7.14 3.19
C ILE A 206 0.03 -7.81 2.73
N CYS A 207 0.41 -8.91 3.35
CA CYS A 207 1.53 -9.76 2.96
C CYS A 207 1.01 -11.06 2.33
N LYS A 208 1.67 -11.56 1.28
CA LYS A 208 1.31 -12.87 0.71
C LYS A 208 1.65 -13.97 1.72
N GLU A 209 2.85 -13.88 2.29
CA GLU A 209 3.34 -14.72 3.38
C GLU A 209 3.78 -13.86 4.56
N TRP A 210 3.64 -14.35 5.80
CA TRP A 210 4.02 -13.59 7.01
C TRP A 210 5.50 -13.27 7.14
N THR A 211 6.34 -13.97 6.38
CA THR A 211 7.77 -13.72 6.30
C THR A 211 8.14 -12.67 5.26
N ASP A 212 7.16 -12.12 4.52
CA ASP A 212 7.40 -11.05 3.57
C ASP A 212 7.91 -9.79 4.27
N ILE A 213 8.92 -9.18 3.68
CA ILE A 213 9.46 -7.91 4.18
C ILE A 213 8.87 -6.71 3.45
N VAL A 214 8.20 -6.92 2.31
CA VAL A 214 7.43 -5.90 1.59
C VAL A 214 6.00 -6.40 1.40
N PRO A 215 4.99 -5.65 1.85
CA PRO A 215 3.58 -5.92 1.56
C PRO A 215 3.28 -5.96 0.06
N ILE A 216 2.39 -6.87 -0.35
CA ILE A 216 1.85 -6.97 -1.70
C ILE A 216 0.79 -5.90 -2.00
N GLY A 217 0.36 -5.13 -1.00
CA GLY A 217 -0.59 -4.03 -1.19
C GLY A 217 -1.18 -3.51 0.12
N THR A 218 -2.07 -2.54 0.00
CA THR A 218 -2.81 -1.94 1.12
C THR A 218 -4.29 -2.25 0.98
N ARG A 219 -4.90 -2.73 2.06
CA ARG A 219 -6.34 -2.89 2.17
C ARG A 219 -6.94 -1.71 2.91
N ILE A 220 -7.85 -0.98 2.30
CA ILE A 220 -8.50 0.21 2.85
C ILE A 220 -10.00 -0.05 3.02
N ARG A 221 -10.56 0.33 4.16
CA ARG A 221 -12.00 0.34 4.42
C ARG A 221 -12.42 1.71 4.95
N ILE A 222 -13.47 2.26 4.33
CA ILE A 222 -14.02 3.58 4.62
C ILE A 222 -15.52 3.43 4.85
N ILE A 223 -15.99 3.85 6.01
CA ILE A 223 -17.41 3.84 6.35
C ILE A 223 -17.80 5.24 6.81
N ASP A 224 -18.85 5.80 6.24
CA ASP A 224 -19.47 7.03 6.72
C ASP A 224 -20.13 6.75 8.09
N ILE A 225 -19.68 7.46 9.12
CA ILE A 225 -20.16 7.23 10.50
C ILE A 225 -21.59 7.75 10.69
N GLN A 226 -22.02 8.73 9.91
CA GLN A 226 -23.31 9.39 10.12
C GLN A 226 -24.48 8.50 9.72
N ASN A 227 -24.31 7.71 8.66
CA ASN A 227 -25.35 6.84 8.12
C ASN A 227 -24.94 5.35 8.11
N SER A 228 -23.75 5.02 8.62
CA SER A 228 -23.20 3.65 8.61
C SER A 228 -23.16 3.03 7.20
N LYS A 229 -22.91 3.84 6.18
CA LYS A 229 -22.75 3.38 4.80
C LYS A 229 -21.28 3.09 4.52
N GLU A 230 -21.00 1.88 4.06
CA GLU A 230 -19.67 1.57 3.52
C GLU A 230 -19.48 2.31 2.20
N LEU A 231 -18.46 3.17 2.16
CA LEU A 231 -18.11 3.93 0.97
C LEU A 231 -17.17 3.10 0.09
N HIS A 232 -16.13 2.54 0.70
CA HIS A 232 -15.11 1.75 0.01
C HIS A 232 -14.59 0.64 0.92
N HIS A 233 -14.36 -0.53 0.33
CA HIS A 233 -13.59 -1.61 0.92
C HIS A 233 -12.78 -2.24 -0.20
N VAL A 234 -11.48 -1.95 -0.23
CA VAL A 234 -10.63 -2.20 -1.40
C VAL A 234 -9.28 -2.72 -1.00
N PHE A 235 -8.65 -3.47 -1.89
CA PHE A 235 -7.23 -3.80 -1.85
C PHE A 235 -6.53 -3.18 -3.06
N ILE A 236 -5.52 -2.37 -2.77
CA ILE A 236 -4.68 -1.66 -3.75
C ILE A 236 -3.38 -2.45 -3.94
N PRO A 237 -3.14 -3.04 -5.12
CA PRO A 237 -1.94 -3.81 -5.42
C PRO A 237 -0.67 -2.95 -5.36
N ASN A 238 0.37 -3.44 -4.69
CA ASN A 238 1.69 -2.82 -4.69
C ASN A 238 2.49 -3.22 -5.94
N CYS A 239 1.98 -2.84 -7.12
CA CYS A 239 2.63 -3.14 -8.39
C CYS A 239 2.61 -1.94 -9.34
N LYS A 240 3.56 -1.93 -10.28
CA LYS A 240 3.54 -0.99 -11.40
C LYS A 240 2.50 -1.41 -12.41
N TYR A 241 1.94 -0.46 -13.12
CA TYR A 241 1.06 -0.68 -14.26
C TYR A 241 1.75 -0.17 -15.54
N PRO A 242 1.45 -0.72 -16.72
CA PRO A 242 2.04 -0.24 -17.97
C PRO A 242 1.68 1.23 -18.18
N LYS A 243 2.61 2.09 -18.58
CA LYS A 243 2.25 3.48 -18.97
C LYS A 243 1.25 3.41 -20.12
N SER A 244 0.13 4.12 -19.99
CA SER A 244 -0.77 4.32 -21.11
C SER A 244 -0.03 5.11 -22.18
N LYS A 245 -0.04 4.62 -23.43
CA LYS A 245 0.44 5.41 -24.55
C LYS A 245 -0.60 6.51 -24.84
N LYS A 246 -0.49 7.67 -24.19
CA LYS A 246 -1.10 8.90 -24.70
C LYS A 246 -0.04 9.95 -24.92
N GLY A 247 0.17 10.27 -26.20
CA GLY A 247 1.13 11.27 -26.63
C GLY A 247 1.89 10.92 -27.91
N LYS A 248 1.23 10.33 -28.92
CA LYS A 248 1.55 10.56 -30.34
C LYS A 248 0.24 10.39 -31.13
N ASP A 249 -0.09 11.44 -31.86
CA ASP A 249 -1.12 11.52 -32.91
C ASP A 249 -2.57 11.66 -32.44
N SER A 250 -2.88 12.82 -31.86
CA SER A 250 -4.20 13.43 -32.05
C SER A 250 -4.09 14.54 -33.10
N ASP A 251 -3.89 14.15 -34.36
CA ASP A 251 -4.30 14.92 -35.54
C ASP A 251 -4.09 14.08 -36.80
N SER A 252 -5.17 13.45 -37.26
CA SER A 252 -5.59 13.34 -38.66
C SER A 252 -6.61 12.23 -38.76
N GLY A 253 -7.81 12.57 -39.26
CA GLY A 253 -8.79 11.58 -39.61
C GLY A 253 -8.28 10.71 -40.75
N SER A 254 -8.38 9.40 -40.60
CA SER A 254 -8.58 8.49 -41.71
C SER A 254 -9.19 7.20 -41.20
N LYS A 255 -10.24 6.76 -41.90
CA LYS A 255 -10.87 5.46 -41.76
C LYS A 255 -9.91 4.34 -42.18
N ASP A 256 -10.20 3.17 -41.64
CA ASP A 256 -9.81 1.81 -42.07
C ASP A 256 -8.32 1.49 -42.07
N THR A 257 -7.88 0.63 -41.14
CA THR A 257 -7.39 -0.74 -41.40
C THR A 257 -6.58 -1.30 -40.22
N VAL A 258 -6.98 -2.50 -39.79
CA VAL A 258 -6.15 -3.63 -39.31
C VAL A 258 -5.27 -3.43 -38.06
N ASP A 259 -5.68 -4.13 -37.01
CA ASP A 259 -4.85 -4.89 -36.06
C ASP A 259 -3.34 -4.65 -36.15
N LYS A 260 -2.87 -3.67 -35.38
CA LYS A 260 -1.54 -3.75 -34.77
C LYS A 260 -1.71 -3.60 -33.28
N GLU A 261 -1.73 -4.76 -32.62
CA GLU A 261 -1.29 -4.94 -31.24
C GLU A 261 0.02 -4.18 -31.05
N ASN A 262 -0.08 -2.92 -30.67
CA ASN A 262 1.06 -2.09 -30.32
C ASN A 262 1.49 -2.44 -28.90
N SER A 263 1.89 -3.71 -28.74
CA SER A 263 2.58 -4.28 -27.59
C SER A 263 3.84 -3.46 -27.34
N THR A 264 3.76 -2.49 -26.44
CA THR A 264 4.92 -2.19 -25.60
C THR A 264 5.15 -3.46 -24.82
N SER A 265 6.13 -4.26 -25.28
CA SER A 265 6.54 -5.49 -24.64
C SER A 265 6.65 -5.25 -23.14
N GLU A 266 5.78 -5.92 -22.39
CA GLU A 266 5.88 -5.90 -20.94
C GLU A 266 7.29 -6.39 -20.56
N PRO A 267 7.94 -5.77 -19.55
CA PRO A 267 9.22 -6.27 -19.09
C PRO A 267 9.06 -7.76 -18.77
N ASN A 268 9.95 -8.59 -19.31
CA ASN A 268 9.90 -10.05 -19.18
C ASN A 268 10.35 -10.47 -17.76
N ILE A 269 9.55 -10.09 -16.77
CA ILE A 269 9.73 -10.39 -15.35
C ILE A 269 8.76 -11.51 -14.99
N SER A 270 9.28 -12.58 -14.40
CA SER A 270 8.47 -13.73 -13.97
C SER A 270 7.79 -13.48 -12.62
N ALA A 271 6.79 -14.30 -12.27
CA ALA A 271 6.16 -14.23 -10.96
C ALA A 271 7.17 -14.48 -9.82
N GLU A 272 8.14 -15.38 -10.03
CA GLU A 272 9.21 -15.68 -9.07
C GLU A 272 10.11 -14.46 -8.83
N GLN A 273 10.39 -13.68 -9.88
CA GLN A 273 11.17 -12.44 -9.75
C GLN A 273 10.43 -11.39 -8.93
N TYR A 274 9.12 -11.20 -9.15
CA TYR A 274 8.29 -10.35 -8.29
C TYR A 274 8.23 -10.88 -6.86
N ARG A 275 8.07 -12.20 -6.68
CA ARG A 275 8.04 -12.83 -5.36
C ARG A 275 9.33 -12.59 -4.58
N ALA A 276 10.49 -12.64 -5.22
CA ALA A 276 11.78 -12.35 -4.58
C ALA A 276 11.86 -10.92 -4.03
N PHE A 277 11.24 -9.95 -4.71
CA PHE A 277 11.12 -8.59 -4.16
C PHE A 277 10.29 -8.56 -2.88
N PHE A 278 9.10 -9.15 -2.85
CA PHE A 278 8.24 -9.13 -1.66
C PHE A 278 8.84 -9.91 -0.48
N LYS A 279 9.44 -11.07 -0.77
CA LYS A 279 10.03 -11.96 0.24
C LYS A 279 11.33 -11.42 0.82
N GLU A 280 12.21 -10.90 -0.03
CA GLU A 280 13.61 -10.64 0.33
C GLU A 280 14.07 -9.19 0.10
N GLY A 281 13.24 -8.38 -0.56
CA GLY A 281 13.57 -7.02 -0.94
C GLY A 281 14.53 -6.94 -2.13
N ASP A 282 14.59 -7.98 -2.98
CA ASP A 282 15.51 -8.01 -4.12
C ASP A 282 15.01 -7.12 -5.28
N LEU A 283 15.39 -5.84 -5.21
CA LEU A 283 15.07 -4.83 -6.22
C LEU A 283 15.69 -5.13 -7.60
N ASN A 284 16.77 -5.90 -7.69
CA ASN A 284 17.42 -6.20 -8.97
C ASN A 284 16.52 -7.05 -9.88
N LYS A 285 15.58 -7.80 -9.29
CA LYS A 285 14.60 -8.62 -10.00
C LYS A 285 13.48 -7.81 -10.63
N LEU A 286 13.31 -6.54 -10.24
CA LEU A 286 12.30 -5.63 -10.78
C LEU A 286 12.77 -4.87 -12.03
N THR A 287 14.06 -4.95 -12.37
CA THR A 287 14.61 -4.37 -13.61
C THR A 287 14.69 -5.43 -14.70
N PRO A 288 14.18 -5.18 -15.91
CA PRO A 288 14.39 -6.09 -17.03
C PRO A 288 15.89 -6.22 -17.31
N ILE A 289 16.36 -7.46 -17.47
CA ILE A 289 17.71 -7.74 -17.94
C ILE A 289 17.73 -7.35 -19.42
N ASN A 290 18.44 -6.28 -19.77
CA ASN A 290 18.78 -6.04 -21.16
C ASN A 290 19.67 -7.22 -21.60
N LYS A 291 19.12 -8.12 -22.41
CA LYS A 291 19.91 -9.08 -23.18
C LYS A 291 20.36 -8.42 -24.47
#